data_AF-A0A0J8U388-F1
#
_entry.id   AF-A0A0J8U388-F1
#
_cell.length_a   1.000
_cell.length_b   1.000
_cell.length_c   1.000
_cell.angle_alpha   90.00
_cell.angle_beta   90.00
_cell.angle_gamma   90.00
#
_symmetry.space_group_name_H-M   'P 1'
#
loop_
_entity.id
_entity.type
_entity.pdbx_description
1 polymer ?
#
loop_
_entity_poly.entity_id
_entity_poly.type
_entity_poly.pdbx_seq_one_letter_code
_entity_poly.pdbx_strand_id
1 'polypeptide(L)'
;MTVVRNHREFLNLAKRFTSALLDEAEHRDERQELLPSGEFAWTVHEIEFMRDLVNTARAERGLGPVAAARIADVESSAAGHSDYPHKFGLYCAEIVFEEDLS
;
A
#
# COMPACT_ATOMS: atom_id res chain seq x y z
N MET A 1 -4.83 -25.96 10.98
CA MET A 1 -5.84 -24.89 11.21
C MET A 1 -5.24 -23.49 10.96
N THR A 2 -4.23 -23.37 10.08
CA THR A 2 -3.34 -22.19 9.99
C THR A 2 -3.55 -21.39 8.70
N VAL A 3 -3.81 -22.07 7.57
CA VAL A 3 -4.02 -21.45 6.24
C VAL A 3 -5.24 -20.52 6.20
N VAL A 4 -6.35 -20.94 6.81
CA VAL A 4 -7.60 -20.16 6.84
C VAL A 4 -7.46 -18.87 7.67
N ARG A 5 -6.62 -18.90 8.72
CA ARG A 5 -6.37 -17.74 9.59
C ARG A 5 -5.57 -16.67 8.84
N ASN A 6 -4.51 -17.08 8.13
CA ASN A 6 -3.70 -16.18 7.31
C ASN A 6 -4.51 -15.56 6.16
N HIS A 7 -5.38 -16.34 5.50
CA HIS A 7 -6.20 -15.80 4.41
C HIS A 7 -7.21 -14.74 4.90
N ARG A 8 -7.87 -14.96 6.05
CA ARG A 8 -8.80 -13.97 6.62
C ARG A 8 -8.08 -12.70 7.07
N GLU A 9 -6.92 -12.84 7.70
CA GLU A 9 -6.10 -11.70 8.13
C GLU A 9 -5.58 -10.90 6.91
N PHE A 10 -5.16 -11.59 5.85
CA PHE A 10 -4.80 -10.99 4.57
C PHE A 10 -5.94 -10.17 3.98
N LEU A 11 -7.13 -10.76 3.83
CA LEU A 11 -8.28 -10.04 3.28
C LEU A 11 -8.70 -8.86 4.15
N ASN A 12 -8.58 -8.97 5.48
CA ASN A 12 -8.87 -7.86 6.37
C ASN A 12 -7.86 -6.71 6.22
N LEU A 13 -6.58 -7.01 6.04
CA LEU A 13 -5.56 -6.00 5.76
C LEU A 13 -5.78 -5.33 4.40
N ALA A 14 -6.04 -6.11 3.35
CA ALA A 14 -6.33 -5.57 2.02
C ALA A 14 -7.52 -4.61 2.04
N LYS A 15 -8.59 -4.97 2.76
CA LYS A 15 -9.74 -4.09 2.98
C LYS A 15 -9.38 -2.83 3.75
N ARG A 16 -8.64 -2.95 4.86
CA ARG A 16 -8.19 -1.82 5.67
C ARG A 16 -7.35 -0.84 4.85
N PHE A 17 -6.40 -1.34 4.08
CA PHE A 17 -5.55 -0.52 3.21
C PHE A 17 -6.34 0.13 2.08
N THR A 18 -7.26 -0.62 1.44
CA THR A 18 -8.15 -0.06 0.42
C THR A 18 -8.99 1.09 0.99
N SER A 19 -9.61 0.91 2.16
CA SER A 19 -10.41 1.95 2.80
C SER A 19 -9.56 3.16 3.17
N ALA A 20 -8.41 2.96 3.80
CA ALA A 20 -7.52 4.06 4.18
C ALA A 20 -7.02 4.86 2.96
N LEU A 21 -6.71 4.17 1.85
CA LEU A 21 -6.32 4.83 0.61
C LEU A 21 -7.48 5.59 -0.05
N LEU A 22 -8.71 5.06 0.02
CA LEU A 22 -9.88 5.77 -0.49
C LEU A 22 -10.14 7.05 0.31
N ASP A 23 -10.04 6.98 1.64
CA ASP A 23 -10.17 8.15 2.51
C ASP A 23 -9.06 9.18 2.20
N GLU A 24 -7.81 8.74 2.05
CA GLU A 24 -6.70 9.63 1.71
C GLU A 24 -6.83 10.21 0.29
N ALA A 25 -7.39 9.45 -0.65
CA ALA A 25 -7.61 9.89 -2.02
C ALA A 25 -8.62 11.04 -2.15
N GLU A 26 -9.48 11.25 -1.15
CA GLU A 26 -10.37 12.42 -1.07
C GLU A 26 -9.58 13.74 -0.99
N HIS A 27 -8.31 13.70 -0.56
CA HIS A 27 -7.42 14.85 -0.41
C HIS A 27 -6.41 15.02 -1.56
N ARG A 28 -6.60 14.32 -2.68
CA ARG A 28 -5.72 14.44 -3.87
C ARG A 28 -5.73 15.83 -4.49
N ASP A 29 -6.87 16.52 -4.42
CA ASP A 29 -7.05 17.86 -4.97
C ASP A 29 -6.18 18.91 -4.24
N GLU A 30 -5.88 18.69 -2.97
CA GLU A 30 -4.92 19.48 -2.19
C GLU A 30 -3.47 19.32 -2.68
N ARG A 31 -3.16 18.27 -3.45
CA ARG A 31 -1.80 17.86 -3.87
C ARG A 31 -1.66 17.68 -5.39
N GLN A 32 -2.26 18.60 -6.16
CA GLN A 32 -2.22 18.61 -7.63
C GLN A 32 -0.91 19.19 -8.22
N GLU A 33 0.06 19.54 -7.38
CA GLU A 33 1.36 20.03 -7.85
C GLU A 33 2.11 18.96 -8.63
N LEU A 34 2.68 19.35 -9.78
CA LEU A 34 3.58 18.49 -10.56
C LEU A 34 5.01 18.67 -10.06
N LEU A 35 5.61 17.59 -9.56
CA LEU A 35 6.98 17.58 -9.05
C LEU A 35 8.02 17.59 -10.17
N PRO A 36 9.30 17.94 -9.89
CA PRO A 36 10.37 17.88 -10.89
C PRO A 36 10.60 16.49 -11.50
N SER A 37 10.15 15.41 -10.84
CA SER A 37 10.15 14.05 -11.39
C SER A 37 9.17 13.84 -12.54
N GLY A 38 8.20 14.75 -12.72
CA GLY A 38 7.08 14.60 -13.65
C GLY A 38 5.87 13.86 -13.07
N GLU A 39 5.91 13.50 -11.79
CA GLU A 39 4.79 12.89 -11.06
C GLU A 39 4.00 13.94 -10.28
N PHE A 40 2.73 13.68 -10.02
CA PHE A 40 1.95 14.53 -9.13
C PHE A 40 2.33 14.27 -7.67
N ALA A 41 2.31 15.33 -6.86
CA ALA A 41 2.62 15.25 -5.43
C ALA A 41 1.70 14.27 -4.69
N TRP A 42 0.43 14.14 -5.10
CA TRP A 42 -0.48 13.15 -4.52
C TRP A 42 -0.01 11.70 -4.74
N THR A 43 0.64 11.39 -5.86
CA THR A 43 1.12 10.03 -6.15
C THR A 43 2.25 9.64 -5.21
N VAL A 44 3.23 10.53 -5.03
CA VAL A 44 4.34 10.32 -4.07
C VAL A 44 3.81 10.19 -2.65
N HIS A 45 2.85 11.04 -2.28
CA HIS A 45 2.21 10.98 -0.97
C HIS A 45 1.48 9.66 -0.71
N GLU A 46 0.71 9.14 -1.69
CA GLU A 46 0.03 7.85 -1.54
C GLU A 46 1.00 6.68 -1.35
N ILE A 47 2.13 6.70 -2.05
CA ILE A 47 3.18 5.70 -1.88
C ILE A 47 3.75 5.75 -0.45
N GLU A 48 4.05 6.93 0.06
CA GLU A 48 4.57 7.11 1.42
C GLU A 48 3.53 6.72 2.48
N PHE A 49 2.28 7.15 2.31
CA PHE A 49 1.17 6.81 3.17
C PHE A 49 0.96 5.29 3.26
N MET A 50 0.91 4.61 2.12
CA MET A 50 0.76 3.15 2.07
C MET A 50 1.98 2.43 2.64
N ARG A 51 3.20 2.94 2.42
CA ARG A 51 4.42 2.42 3.03
C ARG A 51 4.32 2.43 4.56
N ASP A 52 3.85 3.53 5.14
CA ASP A 52 3.77 3.67 6.59
C ASP A 52 2.71 2.74 7.19
N LEU A 53 1.59 2.54 6.49
CA LEU A 53 0.57 1.53 6.85
C LEU A 53 1.12 0.10 6.79
N VAL A 54 1.83 -0.24 5.71
CA VAL A 54 2.48 -1.56 5.54
C VAL A 54 3.51 -1.78 6.62
N ASN A 55 4.38 -0.80 6.88
CA ASN A 55 5.43 -0.91 7.89
C ASN A 55 4.88 -1.04 9.30
N THR A 56 3.78 -0.34 9.61
CA THR A 56 3.05 -0.54 10.87
C THR A 56 2.55 -1.98 11.00
N ALA A 57 1.89 -2.51 9.97
CA ALA A 57 1.39 -3.88 9.98
C ALA A 57 2.51 -4.95 10.01
N ARG A 58 3.67 -4.67 9.39
CA ARG A 58 4.87 -5.53 9.45
C ARG A 58 5.50 -5.50 10.84
N ALA A 59 5.61 -4.34 11.46
CA ALA A 59 6.12 -4.19 12.82
C ALA A 59 5.27 -4.94 13.85
N GLU A 60 3.93 -4.91 13.72
CA GLU A 60 3.00 -5.71 14.54
C GLU A 60 3.25 -7.24 14.42
N ARG A 61 3.91 -7.69 13.35
CA ARG A 61 4.27 -9.09 13.09
C ARG A 61 5.74 -9.39 13.40
N GLY A 62 6.51 -8.41 13.87
CA GLY A 62 7.94 -8.55 14.13
C GLY A 62 8.82 -8.60 12.87
N LEU A 63 8.31 -8.15 11.72
CA LEU A 63 9.05 -8.07 10.46
C LEU A 63 9.74 -6.72 10.29
N GLY A 64 10.80 -6.66 9.47
CA GLY A 64 11.50 -5.42 9.14
C GLY A 64 10.67 -4.49 8.25
N PRO A 65 10.97 -3.17 8.24
CA PRO A 65 10.28 -2.23 7.36
C PRO A 65 10.69 -2.43 5.88
N VAL A 66 9.80 -2.06 4.97
CA VAL A 66 10.07 -2.01 3.53
C VAL A 66 10.34 -0.57 3.07
N ALA A 67 11.16 -0.45 2.02
CA ALA A 67 11.47 0.83 1.39
C ALA A 67 10.32 1.32 0.49
N ALA A 68 10.24 2.63 0.28
CA ALA A 68 9.25 3.25 -0.62
C ALA A 68 9.32 2.68 -2.05
N ALA A 69 10.51 2.33 -2.53
CA ALA A 69 10.69 1.72 -3.86
C ALA A 69 9.86 0.43 -4.04
N ARG A 70 9.79 -0.43 -3.02
CA ARG A 70 8.96 -1.65 -3.07
C ARG A 70 7.47 -1.34 -3.16
N ILE A 71 7.04 -0.25 -2.54
CA ILE A 71 5.64 0.21 -2.60
C ILE A 71 5.34 0.82 -3.96
N ALA A 72 6.28 1.60 -4.53
CA ALA A 72 6.17 2.14 -5.88
C ALA A 72 6.06 1.03 -6.95
N ASP A 73 6.80 -0.07 -6.81
CA ASP A 73 6.73 -1.20 -7.74
C ASP A 73 5.31 -1.82 -7.81
N VAL A 74 4.66 -1.97 -6.64
CA VAL A 74 3.29 -2.52 -6.59
C VAL A 74 2.22 -1.49 -6.92
N GLU A 75 2.46 -0.21 -6.64
CA GLU A 75 1.61 0.91 -7.11
C GLU A 75 1.58 0.93 -8.63
N SER A 76 2.74 0.86 -9.29
CA SER A 76 2.86 0.87 -10.75
C SER A 76 2.13 -0.31 -11.41
N SER A 77 2.06 -1.44 -10.71
CA SER A 77 1.32 -2.62 -11.14
C SER A 77 -0.21 -2.49 -11.00
N ALA A 78 -0.67 -1.55 -10.17
CA ALA A 78 -2.09 -1.22 -9.97
C ALA A 78 -2.53 0.02 -10.77
N ALA A 79 -1.60 0.91 -11.11
CA ALA A 79 -1.84 2.17 -11.78
C ALA A 79 -2.56 1.99 -13.14
N GLY A 80 -3.40 2.97 -13.49
CA GLY A 80 -4.15 2.96 -14.75
C GLY A 80 -5.38 2.04 -14.78
N HIS A 81 -5.71 1.36 -13.69
CA HIS A 81 -6.93 0.56 -13.57
C HIS A 81 -8.03 1.26 -12.77
N SER A 82 -9.30 1.05 -13.15
CA SER A 82 -10.45 1.59 -12.42
C SER A 82 -10.61 1.03 -11.01
N ASP A 83 -10.03 -0.14 -10.75
CA ASP A 83 -9.96 -0.79 -9.43
C ASP A 83 -8.63 -0.53 -8.71
N TYR A 84 -7.90 0.53 -9.09
CA TYR A 84 -6.60 0.91 -8.53
C TYR A 84 -6.53 0.82 -7.00
N PRO A 85 -7.44 1.45 -6.21
CA PRO A 85 -7.32 1.43 -4.76
C PRO A 85 -7.41 0.01 -4.17
N HIS A 86 -8.20 -0.84 -4.81
CA HIS A 86 -8.37 -2.22 -4.38
C HIS A 86 -7.12 -3.06 -4.68
N LYS A 87 -6.57 -2.96 -5.90
CA LYS A 87 -5.34 -3.67 -6.29
C LYS A 87 -4.15 -3.22 -5.45
N PHE A 88 -4.00 -1.90 -5.27
CA PHE A 88 -2.90 -1.37 -4.49
C PHE A 88 -2.99 -1.81 -3.02
N GLY A 89 -4.18 -1.73 -2.42
CA GLY A 89 -4.41 -2.27 -1.07
C GLY A 89 -4.14 -3.77 -0.95
N LEU A 90 -4.51 -4.56 -1.98
CA LEU A 90 -4.24 -6.00 -2.04
C LEU A 90 -2.73 -6.30 -2.09
N TYR A 91 -2.00 -5.68 -3.01
CA TYR A 91 -0.56 -5.90 -3.16
C TYR A 91 0.24 -5.41 -1.94
N CYS A 92 -0.16 -4.29 -1.34
CA CYS A 92 0.40 -3.85 -0.06
C CYS A 92 0.13 -4.86 1.08
N ALA A 93 -1.04 -5.50 1.09
CA ALA A 93 -1.30 -6.58 2.03
C ALA A 93 -0.41 -7.79 1.76
N GLU A 94 -0.13 -8.15 0.50
CA GLU A 94 0.77 -9.26 0.16
C GLU A 94 2.17 -9.03 0.75
N ILE A 95 2.72 -7.81 0.62
CA ILE A 95 4.01 -7.41 1.20
C ILE A 95 4.06 -7.63 2.72
N VAL A 96 2.95 -7.47 3.44
CA VAL A 96 2.91 -7.71 4.89
C VAL A 96 3.12 -9.19 5.25
N PHE A 97 2.77 -10.11 4.35
CA PHE A 97 2.93 -11.55 4.54
C PHE A 97 4.15 -12.13 3.81
N GLU A 98 4.88 -11.33 3.02
CA GLU A 98 6.19 -11.72 2.49
C GLU A 98 7.20 -11.79 3.65
N GLU A 99 7.82 -12.97 3.82
CA GLU A 99 8.95 -13.14 4.74
C GLU A 99 10.12 -12.27 4.26
N ASP A 100 10.92 -11.73 5.19
CA ASP A 100 12.17 -11.07 4.84
C ASP A 100 13.07 -12.11 4.16
N LEU A 101 13.17 -12.03 2.82
CA LEU A 101 14.19 -12.76 2.07
C LEU A 101 15.53 -12.10 2.42
N SER A 102 16.10 -12.55 3.54
CA SER A 102 17.43 -12.17 4.04
C SER A 102 18.54 -12.53 3.06
#